data_AF-A0A388QLA2-F1
#
_entry.id   AF-A0A388QLA2-F1
#
_cell.length_a   1.000
_cell.length_b   1.000
_cell.length_c   1.000
_cell.angle_alpha   90.00
_cell.angle_beta   90.00
_cell.angle_gamma   90.00
#
_symmetry.space_group_name_H-M   'P 1'
#
loop_
_entity.id
_entity.type
_entity.pdbx_description
1 polymer ?
#
loop_
_entity_poly.entity_id
_entity_poly.type
_entity_poly.pdbx_seq_one_letter_code
_entity_poly.pdbx_strand_id
1 'polypeptide(L)' 'MENKRKYVIPGDVITTGPYRPEQNVILDGNKIISTAIGISEIYDDSIKVIPLTGKYIPKLMTL' A
#
# COMPACT_ATOMS: atom_id res chain seq x y z
N MET A 1 -5.24 10.86 16.50
CA MET A 1 -5.96 10.65 15.22
C MET A 1 -5.99 9.16 14.95
N GLU A 2 -7.18 8.61 14.79
CA GLU A 2 -7.39 7.18 14.56
C GLU A 2 -6.71 6.79 13.23
N ASN A 3 -5.62 6.02 13.30
CA ASN A 3 -5.01 5.40 12.13
C ASN A 3 -5.98 4.33 11.62
N LYS A 4 -7.02 4.75 10.90
CA LYS A 4 -8.02 3.85 10.30
C LYS A 4 -7.34 3.05 9.20
N ARG A 5 -6.79 1.91 9.60
CA ARG A 5 -6.37 0.81 8.73
C ARG A 5 -7.54 0.46 7.82
N LYS A 6 -7.43 0.79 6.54
CA LYS A 6 -8.47 0.53 5.53
C LYS A 6 -8.17 -0.82 4.88
N TYR A 7 -9.17 -1.70 4.86
CA TYR A 7 -9.11 -2.94 4.08
C TYR A 7 -9.27 -2.60 2.60
N VAL A 8 -8.48 -3.25 1.76
CA VAL A 8 -8.44 -3.01 0.32
C VAL A 8 -8.38 -4.32 -0.45
N ILE A 9 -8.92 -4.31 -1.67
CA ILE A 9 -8.78 -5.37 -2.67
C ILE A 9 -7.98 -4.87 -3.89
N PRO A 10 -7.44 -5.77 -4.75
CA PRO A 10 -6.78 -5.35 -5.98
C PRO A 10 -7.72 -4.50 -6.85
N GLY A 11 -7.24 -3.34 -7.31
CA GLY A 11 -8.02 -2.37 -8.09
C GLY A 11 -8.62 -1.23 -7.25
N ASP A 12 -8.64 -1.34 -5.92
CA ASP A 12 -9.14 -0.26 -5.07
C ASP A 12 -8.24 0.96 -5.09
N VAL A 13 -8.86 2.14 -5.20
CA VAL A 13 -8.18 3.43 -5.00
C VAL A 13 -8.01 3.68 -3.51
N ILE A 14 -6.76 3.72 -3.05
CA ILE A 14 -6.41 3.96 -1.65
C ILE A 14 -6.54 5.44 -1.33
N THR A 15 -5.84 6.28 -2.11
CA THR A 15 -5.85 7.73 -2.00
C THR A 15 -5.41 8.37 -3.31
N THR A 16 -5.51 9.70 -3.38
CA THR A 16 -5.05 10.53 -4.50
C THR A 16 -4.13 11.62 -3.98
N GLY A 17 -2.94 11.77 -4.56
CA GLY A 17 -1.97 12.77 -4.11
C GLY A 17 -0.51 12.40 -4.43
N PRO A 18 0.44 13.28 -4.08
CA PRO A 18 1.87 13.06 -4.32
C PRO A 18 2.46 12.11 -3.27
N TYR A 19 1.97 10.87 -3.26
CA TYR A 19 2.49 9.82 -2.39
C TYR A 19 3.46 8.93 -3.16
N ARG A 20 4.47 8.41 -2.46
CA ARG A 20 5.40 7.44 -3.01
C ARG A 20 4.81 6.02 -2.89
N PRO A 21 4.54 5.33 -4.02
CA PRO A 21 4.11 3.94 -3.96
C PRO A 21 5.26 3.05 -3.48
N GLU A 22 4.98 2.15 -2.54
CA GLU A 22 5.90 1.08 -2.12
C GLU A 22 5.38 -0.30 -2.53
N GLN A 23 5.10 -1.18 -1.58
CA GLN A 23 4.76 -2.57 -1.83
C GLN A 23 3.26 -2.75 -2.04
N ASN A 24 2.90 -3.58 -3.03
CA ASN A 24 1.53 -3.95 -3.37
C ASN A 24 0.63 -2.77 -3.75
N VAL A 25 1.23 -1.71 -4.30
CA VAL A 25 0.54 -0.53 -4.82
C VAL A 25 1.18 -0.07 -6.12
N ILE A 26 0.38 0.56 -6.98
CA ILE A 26 0.83 1.23 -8.19
C ILE A 26 0.34 2.68 -8.21
N LEU A 27 1.10 3.55 -8.87
CA LEU A 27 0.68 4.91 -9.16
C LEU A 27 0.15 4.96 -10.59
N ASP A 28 -1.13 5.30 -10.75
CA ASP A 28 -1.77 5.53 -12.04
C ASP A 28 -2.23 7.00 -12.11
N GLY A 29 -1.47 7.81 -12.85
CA GLY A 29 -1.62 9.26 -12.86
C GLY A 29 -1.38 9.88 -11.48
N ASN A 30 -2.46 10.23 -10.78
CA ASN A 30 -2.44 10.77 -9.41
C ASN A 30 -3.09 9.85 -8.37
N LYS A 31 -3.48 8.62 -8.77
CA LYS A 31 -4.19 7.66 -7.93
C LYS A 31 -3.23 6.57 -7.48
N ILE A 32 -3.27 6.26 -6.19
CA ILE A 32 -2.58 5.09 -5.64
C ILE A 32 -3.59 3.95 -5.58
N ILE A 33 -3.32 2.89 -6.34
CA ILE A 33 -4.20 1.74 -6.51
C ILE A 33 -3.57 0.51 -5.86
N SER A 34 -4.35 -0.24 -5.09
CA SER A 34 -3.91 -1.51 -4.51
C SER A 34 -3.77 -2.59 -5.58
N THR A 35 -2.74 -3.43 -5.46
CA THR A 35 -2.57 -4.64 -6.29
C THR A 35 -2.77 -5.93 -5.52
N ALA A 36 -3.08 -5.86 -4.22
CA ALA A 36 -3.26 -7.02 -3.35
C ALA A 36 -4.47 -6.86 -2.41
N ILE A 37 -4.95 -7.98 -1.87
CA ILE A 37 -5.93 -7.96 -0.78
C ILE A 37 -5.21 -7.79 0.56
N GLY A 38 -5.58 -6.75 1.32
CA GLY A 38 -4.77 -6.36 2.45
C GLY A 38 -5.30 -5.20 3.28
N ILE A 39 -4.42 -4.71 4.15
CA ILE A 39 -4.59 -3.48 4.90
C ILE A 39 -3.68 -2.42 4.29
N SER A 40 -4.25 -1.30 3.86
CA SER A 40 -3.46 -0.15 3.41
C SER A 40 -2.87 0.59 4.61
N GLU A 41 -1.57 0.87 4.55
CA GLU A 41 -0.85 1.69 5.53
C GLU A 41 -0.25 2.90 4.80
N ILE A 42 -0.51 4.08 5.35
CA ILE A 42 0.06 5.36 4.90
C ILE A 42 1.01 5.80 6.00
N TYR A 43 2.29 5.98 5.66
CA TYR A 43 3.33 6.39 6.60
C TYR A 43 4.16 7.52 5.98
N ASP A 44 4.17 8.69 6.64
CA ASP A 44 4.70 9.94 6.09
C ASP A 44 4.17 10.22 4.66
N ASP A 45 5.01 9.99 3.66
CA ASP A 45 4.76 10.21 2.24
C ASP A 45 4.62 8.88 1.46
N SER A 46 4.77 7.74 2.13
CA SER A 46 4.79 6.42 1.50
C SER A 46 3.52 5.63 1.77
N ILE A 47 3.12 4.85 0.76
CA ILE A 47 1.91 4.01 0.83
C ILE A 47 2.28 2.60 0.45
N LYS A 48 1.81 1.66 1.26
CA LYS A 48 1.92 0.22 0.99
C LYS A 48 0.65 -0.50 1.41
N VAL A 49 0.50 -1.70 0.89
CA VAL A 49 -0.54 -2.62 1.34
C VAL A 49 0.12 -3.84 1.97
N ILE A 50 -0.21 -4.09 3.24
CA ILE A 50 0.17 -5.31 3.96
C ILE A 50 -0.83 -6.39 3.56
N PRO A 51 -0.41 -7.42 2.80
CA PRO A 51 -1.34 -8.41 2.31
C PRO A 51 -1.79 -9.35 3.44
N LEU A 52 -3.06 -9.74 3.45
CA LEU A 52 -3.59 -10.71 4.44
C LEU A 52 -3.20 -12.16 4.10
N THR A 53 -2.81 -12.41 2.86
CA THR A 53 -2.40 -13.72 2.35
C THR A 53 -1.36 -13.54 1.25
N GLY A 54 -0.49 -14.54 1.05
CA GLY A 54 0.51 -14.51 0.01
C GLY A 54 1.78 -15.26 0.39
N LYS A 55 2.72 -15.34 -0.56
CA LYS A 55 4.05 -15.89 -0.30
C LYS A 55 4.89 -14.90 0.49
N TYR A 56 5.83 -15.42 1.27
CA TYR A 56 6.84 -14.61 1.94
C TYR A 56 7.65 -13.81 0.90
N ILE A 57 7.70 -12.49 1.06
CA ILE A 57 8.53 -11.60 0.25
C ILE A 57 9.70 -11.14 1.14
N PRO A 58 10.93 -11.60 0.90
CA PRO A 58 12.07 -11.22 1.71
C PRO A 58 12.35 -9.72 1.56
N LYS A 59 12.52 -9.04 2.69
CA LYS A 59 13.00 -7.66 2.72
C LYS A 59 14.51 -7.69 2.91
N LEU A 60 15.24 -6.98 2.05
CA LEU A 60 16.67 -6.80 2.26
C LEU A 60 16.86 -6.05 3.59
N MET A 61 17.59 -6.66 4.51
CA MET A 61 18.04 -5.96 5.72
C MET A 61 19.31 -5.21 5.33
N THR A 62 19.20 -3.91 5.06
CA THR A 62 20.38 -3.06 4.90
C THR A 62 21.00 -2.84 6.28
N LEU A 63 22.27 -3.20 6.44
CA LEU A 63 23.09 -3.06 7.65
C LEU A 63 23.40 -1.60 7.98
#